data_AF-A0A5D2MA54-F1
#
_entry.id   AF-A0A5D2MA54-F1
#
_cell.length_a   1.000
_cell.length_b   1.000
_cell.length_c   1.000
_cell.angle_alpha   90.00
_cell.angle_beta   90.00
_cell.angle_gamma   90.00
#
_symmetry.space_group_name_H-M   'P 1'
#
loop_
_entity.id
_entity.type
_entity.pdbx_description
1 polymer ?
#
loop_
_entity_poly.entity_id
_entity_poly.type
_entity_poly.pdbx_seq_one_letter_code
_entity_poly.pdbx_strand_id
1 'polypeptide(L)'
;MEVQVIFALSLAIFFFNEAQSSTFTFKNNCPYTVWPGILTGAGPQLSSTGFELATQASLNLNVPPPWSGRFWGRTHCVTTDSKFQCATAYCGSGQITCNGGGAIPPASLIEFTLAPNNGKDFYDISLVDGFNLPLSVTPHGRLLGCNTTSCAADVNTVCPSELQVKGLGGGVIACKSACLAFKQPQYCCTSA
;
A
#
# COMPACT_ATOMS: atom_id res chain seq x y z
N MET A 1 64.05 37.70 1.65
CA MET A 1 63.61 36.43 1.02
C MET A 1 62.39 35.99 1.81
N GLU A 2 61.22 36.48 1.41
CA GLU A 2 59.96 36.14 2.07
C GLU A 2 59.39 34.89 1.40
N VAL A 3 59.06 33.89 2.21
CA VAL A 3 58.40 32.66 1.76
C VAL A 3 56.90 32.84 2.02
N GLN A 4 56.14 33.24 1.00
CA GLN A 4 54.68 33.22 1.07
C GLN A 4 54.19 31.77 0.94
N VAL A 5 53.71 31.20 2.04
CA VAL A 5 53.01 29.93 2.07
C VAL A 5 51.54 30.18 1.71
N ILE A 6 51.17 29.86 0.47
CA ILE A 6 49.78 29.93 0.01
C ILE A 6 49.05 28.68 0.53
N PHE A 7 48.19 28.86 1.52
CA PHE A 7 47.27 27.82 2.00
C PHE A 7 46.08 27.74 1.03
N ALA A 8 46.08 26.76 0.12
CA ALA A 8 44.96 26.51 -0.77
C ALA A 8 43.85 25.76 -0.01
N LEU A 9 42.78 26.47 0.36
CA LEU A 9 41.59 25.90 0.99
C LEU A 9 40.73 25.25 -0.11
N SER A 10 40.89 23.95 -0.36
CA SER A 10 40.05 23.20 -1.30
C SER A 10 38.66 22.97 -0.69
N LEU A 11 37.68 23.81 -1.06
CA LEU A 11 36.28 23.64 -0.69
C LEU A 11 35.66 22.52 -1.53
N ALA A 12 35.65 21.29 -1.01
CA ALA A 12 34.93 20.18 -1.63
C ALA A 12 33.42 20.41 -1.49
N ILE A 13 32.77 20.82 -2.59
CA ILE A 13 31.32 20.93 -2.67
C ILE A 13 30.75 19.51 -2.77
N PHE A 14 30.34 18.95 -1.64
CA PHE A 14 29.53 17.74 -1.63
C PHE A 14 28.14 18.09 -2.14
N PHE A 15 27.86 17.74 -3.39
CA PHE A 15 26.49 17.72 -3.90
C PHE A 15 25.74 16.59 -3.18
N PHE A 16 25.10 16.92 -2.06
CA PHE A 16 24.09 16.06 -1.48
C PHE A 16 22.91 16.06 -2.45
N ASN A 17 22.77 14.99 -3.23
CA ASN A 17 21.50 14.70 -3.87
C ASN A 17 20.54 14.29 -2.75
N GLU A 18 19.82 15.25 -2.17
CA GLU A 18 18.67 14.93 -1.33
C GLU A 18 17.64 14.23 -2.20
N ALA A 19 17.55 12.91 -2.08
CA ALA A 19 16.42 12.16 -2.60
C ALA A 19 15.18 12.62 -1.82
N GLN A 20 14.35 13.44 -2.46
CA GLN A 20 13.14 13.97 -1.85
C GLN A 20 12.18 12.81 -1.59
N SER A 21 11.94 12.50 -0.31
CA SER A 21 11.01 11.45 0.09
C SER A 21 9.57 11.87 -0.22
N SER A 22 8.76 10.92 -0.69
CA SER A 22 7.32 11.09 -0.83
C SER A 22 6.65 10.82 0.52
N THR A 23 5.79 11.73 0.95
CA THR A 23 4.95 11.53 2.14
C THR A 23 3.59 10.97 1.73
N PHE A 24 3.28 9.79 2.26
CA PHE A 24 1.98 9.16 2.13
C PHE A 24 1.13 9.47 3.35
N THR A 25 0.00 10.14 3.13
CA THR A 25 -1.01 10.36 4.18
C THR A 25 -2.12 9.33 4.02
N PHE A 26 -2.16 8.38 4.95
CA PHE A 26 -3.25 7.43 5.09
C PHE A 26 -4.37 8.12 5.85
N LYS A 27 -5.59 8.11 5.30
CA LYS A 27 -6.79 8.64 5.94
C LYS A 27 -7.86 7.55 5.96
N ASN A 28 -8.39 7.24 7.13
CA ASN A 28 -9.53 6.34 7.24
C ASN A 28 -10.84 7.13 7.24
N ASN A 29 -11.61 7.05 6.16
CA ASN A 29 -12.95 7.62 6.06
C ASN A 29 -14.07 6.58 6.32
N CYS A 30 -13.72 5.32 6.59
CA CYS A 30 -14.68 4.28 6.93
C CYS A 30 -15.29 4.56 8.32
N PRO A 31 -16.53 4.13 8.59
CA PRO A 31 -17.16 4.27 9.90
C PRO A 31 -16.62 3.28 10.95
N TYR A 32 -15.54 2.56 10.65
CA TYR A 32 -14.90 1.57 11.50
C TYR A 32 -13.38 1.65 11.38
N THR A 33 -12.67 1.13 12.39
CA THR A 33 -11.21 0.99 12.36
C THR A 33 -10.77 0.07 11.23
N VAL A 34 -9.72 0.47 10.53
CA VAL A 34 -9.00 -0.36 9.56
C VAL A 34 -7.56 -0.49 10.01
N TRP A 35 -6.89 -1.57 9.59
CA TRP A 35 -5.47 -1.75 9.89
C TRP A 35 -4.70 -1.80 8.57
N PRO A 36 -4.15 -0.67 8.10
CA PRO A 36 -3.34 -0.68 6.89
C PRO A 36 -2.17 -1.67 7.00
N GLY A 37 -1.88 -2.36 5.90
CA GLY A 37 -0.71 -3.20 5.71
C GLY A 37 0.13 -2.65 4.57
N ILE A 38 1.45 -2.87 4.66
CA ILE A 38 2.41 -2.35 3.70
C ILE A 38 3.40 -3.46 3.33
N LEU A 39 3.64 -3.61 2.04
CA LEU A 39 4.66 -4.50 1.52
C LEU A 39 5.56 -3.76 0.54
N THR A 40 6.85 -3.69 0.85
CA THR A 40 7.88 -3.28 -0.10
C THR A 40 8.18 -4.45 -1.03
N GLY A 41 7.99 -4.27 -2.34
CA GLY A 41 8.42 -5.21 -3.37
C GLY A 41 9.86 -4.97 -3.80
N ALA A 42 10.25 -3.70 -3.96
CA ALA A 42 11.61 -3.30 -4.30
C ALA A 42 11.96 -1.95 -3.66
N GLY A 43 13.24 -1.74 -3.37
CA GLY A 43 13.73 -0.54 -2.67
C GLY A 43 13.86 -0.73 -1.15
N PRO A 44 14.03 0.36 -0.40
CA PRO A 44 14.28 0.31 1.03
C PRO A 44 13.07 -0.18 1.81
N GLN A 45 13.32 -0.96 2.87
CA GLN A 45 12.28 -1.36 3.81
C GLN A 45 11.80 -0.15 4.61
N LEU A 46 10.49 -0.08 4.83
CA LEU A 46 9.87 1.04 5.55
C LEU A 46 9.86 0.78 7.05
N SER A 47 9.80 1.86 7.84
CA SER A 47 9.82 1.79 9.31
C SER A 47 8.59 1.10 9.91
N SER A 48 7.50 1.01 9.15
CA SER A 48 6.29 0.27 9.52
C SER A 48 5.80 -0.56 8.33
N THR A 49 5.36 -1.78 8.62
CA THR A 49 4.70 -2.68 7.66
C THR A 49 3.21 -2.86 7.96
N GLY A 50 2.70 -2.18 9.00
CA GLY A 50 1.29 -2.19 9.34
C GLY A 50 1.02 -1.44 10.64
N PHE A 51 -0.17 -0.84 10.73
CA PHE A 51 -0.60 -0.02 11.86
C PHE A 51 -2.12 -0.04 11.98
N GLU A 52 -2.63 0.43 13.12
CA GLU A 52 -4.06 0.70 13.33
C GLU A 52 -4.40 2.10 12.86
N LEU A 53 -5.56 2.26 12.22
CA LEU A 53 -6.09 3.55 11.79
C LEU A 53 -7.57 3.65 12.13
N ALA A 54 -7.86 4.28 13.27
CA ALA A 54 -9.23 4.50 13.75
C ALA A 54 -10.08 5.33 12.76
N THR A 55 -11.40 5.26 12.91
CA THR A 55 -12.35 6.08 12.15
C THR A 55 -11.94 7.55 12.16
N GLN A 56 -11.86 8.19 10.99
CA GLN A 56 -11.44 9.57 10.79
C GLN A 56 -9.99 9.89 11.17
N ALA A 57 -9.17 8.93 11.58
CA ALA A 57 -7.76 9.16 11.86
C ALA A 57 -6.93 9.26 10.56
N SER A 58 -5.78 9.94 10.68
CA SER A 58 -4.75 9.99 9.64
C SER A 58 -3.38 9.59 10.19
N LEU A 59 -2.54 9.01 9.34
CA LEU A 59 -1.14 8.71 9.64
C LEU A 59 -0.26 9.05 8.44
N ASN A 60 0.89 9.67 8.69
CA ASN A 60 1.87 10.00 7.66
C ASN A 60 3.00 8.97 7.66
N LEU A 61 3.44 8.56 6.48
CA LEU A 61 4.59 7.70 6.26
C LEU A 61 5.49 8.30 5.20
N ASN A 62 6.77 8.43 5.50
CA ASN A 62 7.76 8.85 4.52
C ASN A 62 8.32 7.63 3.80
N VAL A 63 8.30 7.67 2.48
CA VAL A 63 8.77 6.62 1.60
C VAL A 63 9.84 7.23 0.68
N PRO A 64 11.11 6.84 0.82
CA PRO A 64 12.17 7.37 -0.03
C PRO A 64 12.15 6.69 -1.41
N PRO A 65 12.36 7.42 -2.52
CA PRO A 65 12.58 6.82 -3.82
C PRO A 65 14.02 6.27 -3.96
N PRO A 66 14.26 5.29 -4.86
CA PRO A 66 13.25 4.52 -5.58
C PRO A 66 12.58 3.51 -4.67
N TRP A 67 11.27 3.33 -4.82
CA TRP A 67 10.51 2.35 -4.05
C TRP A 67 9.36 1.81 -4.89
N SER A 68 9.14 0.50 -4.82
CA SER A 68 7.94 -0.11 -5.35
C SER A 68 7.33 -1.04 -4.33
N GLY A 69 6.03 -0.97 -4.18
CA GLY A 69 5.31 -1.76 -3.21
C GLY A 69 3.82 -1.49 -3.25
N ARG A 70 3.13 -2.02 -2.25
CA ARG A 70 1.67 -1.99 -2.18
C ARG A 70 1.17 -1.73 -0.77
N PHE A 71 -0.01 -1.12 -0.72
CA PHE A 71 -0.77 -0.87 0.48
C PHE A 71 -2.14 -1.54 0.39
N TRP A 72 -2.69 -1.94 1.52
CA TRP A 72 -4.07 -2.44 1.63
C TRP A 72 -4.64 -2.14 3.00
N GLY A 73 -5.96 -2.24 3.16
CA GLY A 73 -6.64 -2.15 4.44
C GLY A 73 -7.10 -3.52 4.93
N ARG A 74 -6.81 -3.85 6.19
CA ARG A 74 -7.40 -5.02 6.87
C ARG A 74 -8.66 -4.61 7.64
N THR A 75 -9.68 -5.46 7.63
CA THR A 75 -10.93 -5.22 8.36
C THR A 75 -11.32 -6.40 9.26
N HIS A 76 -12.19 -6.12 10.23
CA HIS A 76 -12.66 -7.08 11.23
C HIS A 76 -11.49 -7.77 11.95
N CYS A 77 -10.56 -6.96 12.44
CA CYS A 77 -9.40 -7.46 13.15
C CYS A 77 -9.67 -7.60 14.64
N VAL A 78 -9.11 -8.64 15.25
CA VAL A 78 -9.20 -8.96 16.67
C VAL A 78 -7.85 -9.46 17.17
N THR A 79 -7.56 -9.19 18.44
CA THR A 79 -6.43 -9.80 19.15
C THR A 79 -6.99 -10.80 20.16
N THR A 80 -6.69 -12.08 19.96
CA THR A 80 -7.07 -13.18 20.87
C THR A 80 -5.81 -13.94 21.25
N ASP A 81 -5.60 -14.20 22.54
CA ASP A 81 -4.40 -14.88 23.06
C ASP A 81 -3.10 -14.27 22.54
N SER A 82 -3.01 -12.93 22.58
CA SER A 82 -1.87 -12.14 22.06
C SER A 82 -1.58 -12.30 20.56
N LYS A 83 -2.49 -12.90 19.79
CA LYS A 83 -2.38 -13.06 18.34
C LYS A 83 -3.37 -12.15 17.62
N PHE A 84 -2.84 -11.27 16.77
CA PHE A 84 -3.64 -10.42 15.91
C PHE A 84 -4.05 -11.15 14.63
N GLN A 85 -5.35 -11.13 14.32
CA GLN A 85 -5.96 -11.74 13.14
C GLN A 85 -7.01 -10.81 12.54
N CYS A 86 -7.26 -10.92 11.24
CA CYS A 86 -8.28 -10.14 10.53
C CYS A 86 -9.11 -11.05 9.64
N ALA A 87 -10.40 -10.75 9.47
CA ALA A 87 -11.25 -11.53 8.58
C ALA A 87 -10.95 -11.26 7.10
N THR A 88 -10.48 -10.07 6.73
CA THR A 88 -10.12 -9.71 5.35
C THR A 88 -8.70 -9.18 5.25
N ALA A 89 -8.05 -9.46 4.12
CA ALA A 89 -6.70 -9.00 3.75
C ALA A 89 -5.61 -9.23 4.81
N TYR A 90 -5.78 -10.22 5.68
CA TYR A 90 -4.83 -10.56 6.74
C TYR A 90 -3.46 -10.91 6.15
N CYS A 91 -2.37 -10.56 6.84
CA CYS A 91 -1.01 -10.77 6.33
C CYS A 91 -0.23 -11.90 7.01
N GLY A 92 -0.89 -12.72 7.85
CA GLY A 92 -0.31 -13.95 8.38
C GLY A 92 0.69 -13.80 9.53
N SER A 93 1.08 -12.57 9.91
CA SER A 93 2.17 -12.33 10.86
C SER A 93 1.83 -12.62 12.33
N GLY A 94 0.55 -12.74 12.69
CA GLY A 94 0.10 -12.76 14.08
C GLY A 94 0.20 -11.41 14.80
N GLN A 95 0.58 -10.34 14.09
CA GLN A 95 0.84 -9.00 14.65
C GLN A 95 0.17 -7.91 13.80
N ILE A 96 0.07 -6.70 14.36
CA ILE A 96 -0.39 -5.52 13.58
C ILE A 96 0.59 -5.22 12.45
N THR A 97 1.90 -5.34 12.67
CA THR A 97 2.90 -5.24 11.59
C THR A 97 2.86 -6.48 10.72
N CYS A 98 2.99 -6.32 9.40
CA CYS A 98 2.94 -7.44 8.47
C CYS A 98 4.30 -8.12 8.25
N ASN A 99 5.41 -7.51 8.67
CA ASN A 99 6.74 -8.13 8.72
C ASN A 99 7.16 -8.81 7.39
N GLY A 100 6.85 -8.16 6.26
CA GLY A 100 7.13 -8.70 4.91
C GLY A 100 6.06 -9.65 4.36
N GLY A 101 5.02 -9.97 5.12
CA GLY A 101 3.83 -10.67 4.65
C GLY A 101 2.95 -9.77 3.78
N GLY A 102 2.52 -10.27 2.62
CA GLY A 102 1.48 -9.63 1.82
C GLY A 102 0.08 -9.94 2.34
N ALA A 103 -0.93 -9.19 1.87
CA ALA A 103 -2.33 -9.52 2.10
C ALA A 103 -2.65 -10.92 1.57
N ILE A 104 -3.39 -11.72 2.35
CA ILE A 104 -4.07 -12.92 1.88
C ILE A 104 -5.35 -12.45 1.18
N PRO A 105 -5.49 -12.67 -0.14
CA PRO A 105 -6.66 -12.20 -0.88
C PRO A 105 -7.98 -12.87 -0.43
N PRO A 106 -9.14 -12.23 -0.63
CA PRO A 106 -9.33 -11.00 -1.40
C PRO A 106 -8.92 -9.71 -0.68
N ALA A 107 -8.30 -8.79 -1.42
CA ALA A 107 -7.86 -7.49 -0.92
C ALA A 107 -7.84 -6.44 -2.04
N SER A 108 -8.46 -5.28 -1.80
CA SER A 108 -8.25 -4.10 -2.63
C SER A 108 -6.83 -3.60 -2.40
N LEU A 109 -6.07 -3.38 -3.48
CA LEU A 109 -4.69 -2.92 -3.40
C LEU A 109 -4.54 -1.50 -3.92
N ILE A 110 -3.62 -0.75 -3.31
CA ILE A 110 -3.01 0.42 -3.92
C ILE A 110 -1.56 0.06 -4.23
N GLU A 111 -1.15 0.20 -5.48
CA GLU A 111 0.19 -0.18 -5.94
C GLU A 111 0.95 1.08 -6.37
N PHE A 112 2.25 1.12 -6.07
CA PHE A 112 3.12 2.26 -6.39
C PHE A 112 4.47 1.80 -6.94
N THR A 113 5.00 2.61 -7.86
CA THR A 113 6.39 2.60 -8.28
C THR A 113 6.88 4.05 -8.32
N LEU A 114 7.75 4.42 -7.39
CA LEU A 114 8.26 5.77 -7.21
C LEU A 114 9.61 5.98 -7.90
N ALA A 115 9.71 7.10 -8.60
CA ALA A 115 10.85 7.53 -9.41
C ALA A 115 11.45 6.48 -10.38
N PRO A 116 10.67 5.63 -11.08
CA PRO A 116 11.23 4.82 -12.16
C PRO A 116 11.74 5.70 -13.29
N ASN A 117 12.70 5.15 -14.08
CA ASN A 117 13.26 5.67 -15.33
C ASN A 117 12.69 7.03 -15.79
N ASN A 118 13.40 8.12 -15.49
CA ASN A 118 13.05 9.54 -15.70
C ASN A 118 12.22 10.21 -14.59
N GLY A 119 12.15 9.62 -13.40
CA GLY A 119 11.59 10.28 -12.20
C GLY A 119 10.06 10.41 -12.21
N LYS A 120 9.36 9.56 -12.97
CA LYS A 120 7.88 9.59 -13.07
C LYS A 120 7.25 8.50 -12.23
N ASP A 121 6.50 8.87 -11.20
CA ASP A 121 5.79 7.90 -10.38
C ASP A 121 4.63 7.24 -11.14
N PHE A 122 4.42 5.94 -10.90
CA PHE A 122 3.21 5.20 -11.31
C PHE A 122 2.47 4.71 -10.09
N TYR A 123 1.14 4.74 -10.17
CA TYR A 123 0.27 4.22 -9.13
C TYR A 123 -1.09 3.85 -9.69
N ASP A 124 -1.73 2.89 -9.05
CA ASP A 124 -3.04 2.42 -9.42
C ASP A 124 -3.78 1.84 -8.20
N ILE A 125 -5.07 1.58 -8.41
CA ILE A 125 -5.85 0.74 -7.53
C ILE A 125 -6.18 -0.52 -8.29
N SER A 126 -5.88 -1.65 -7.67
CA SER A 126 -5.97 -2.96 -8.30
C SER A 126 -6.94 -3.85 -7.54
N LEU A 127 -7.87 -4.45 -8.31
CA LEU A 127 -8.77 -5.51 -7.87
C LEU A 127 -8.37 -6.87 -8.46
N VAL A 128 -7.14 -7.00 -8.96
CA VAL A 128 -6.59 -8.28 -9.44
C VAL A 128 -6.67 -9.33 -8.33
N ASP A 129 -6.36 -8.92 -7.10
CA ASP A 129 -6.47 -9.72 -5.88
C ASP A 129 -7.86 -9.59 -5.22
N GLY A 130 -8.89 -9.16 -5.95
CA GLY A 130 -10.25 -8.99 -5.45
C GLY A 130 -10.47 -7.67 -4.69
N PHE A 131 -11.53 -7.63 -3.89
CA PHE A 131 -11.98 -6.43 -3.18
C PHE A 131 -12.33 -6.77 -1.73
N ASN A 132 -12.03 -5.88 -0.80
CA ASN A 132 -12.55 -5.94 0.57
C ASN A 132 -13.04 -4.60 1.10
N LEU A 133 -12.40 -3.48 0.72
CA LEU A 133 -12.89 -2.12 1.01
C LEU A 133 -12.64 -1.14 -0.14
N PRO A 134 -13.41 -0.03 -0.22
CA PRO A 134 -13.15 1.05 -1.15
C PRO A 134 -11.84 1.77 -0.86
N LEU A 135 -11.11 2.17 -1.91
CA LEU A 135 -9.83 2.88 -1.81
C LEU A 135 -9.77 4.04 -2.79
N SER A 136 -8.93 5.03 -2.49
CA SER A 136 -8.61 6.15 -3.38
C SER A 136 -7.20 6.66 -3.14
N VAL A 137 -6.52 7.07 -4.20
CA VAL A 137 -5.24 7.80 -4.14
C VAL A 137 -5.42 9.15 -4.80
N THR A 138 -5.09 10.21 -4.07
CA THR A 138 -5.04 11.58 -4.60
C THR A 138 -3.62 12.10 -4.47
N PRO A 139 -2.92 12.33 -5.60
CA PRO A 139 -1.62 12.98 -5.60
C PRO A 139 -1.73 14.42 -5.09
N HIS A 140 -0.78 14.84 -4.25
CA HIS A 140 -0.68 16.22 -3.78
C HIS A 140 0.63 16.85 -4.25
N GLY A 141 0.59 18.12 -4.65
CA GLY A 141 1.75 18.88 -5.14
C GLY A 141 1.49 19.54 -6.50
N ARG A 142 2.48 20.28 -7.02
CA ARG A 142 2.43 20.84 -8.39
C ARG A 142 2.77 19.77 -9.41
N LEU A 143 1.95 18.72 -9.48
CA LEU A 143 2.14 17.58 -10.35
C LEU A 143 1.32 17.76 -11.62
N LEU A 144 1.98 17.91 -12.77
CA LEU A 144 1.32 17.93 -14.07
C LEU A 144 1.02 16.48 -14.50
N GLY A 145 -0.26 16.15 -14.70
CA GLY A 145 -0.68 14.86 -15.26
C GLY A 145 -0.89 13.71 -14.27
N CYS A 146 -0.89 13.97 -12.95
CA CYS A 146 -1.22 12.96 -11.93
C CYS A 146 -2.68 13.09 -11.52
N ASN A 147 -3.52 12.11 -11.88
CA ASN A 147 -4.95 12.11 -11.58
C ASN A 147 -5.27 11.32 -10.29
N THR A 148 -6.33 11.69 -9.59
CA THR A 148 -6.92 10.82 -8.57
C THR A 148 -7.38 9.51 -9.22
N THR A 149 -7.05 8.38 -8.60
CA THR A 149 -7.60 7.06 -8.94
C THR A 149 -8.40 6.53 -7.76
N SER A 150 -9.53 5.88 -8.02
CA SER A 150 -10.40 5.36 -6.96
C SER A 150 -11.17 4.11 -7.38
N CYS A 151 -11.39 3.22 -6.42
CA CYS A 151 -12.46 2.25 -6.42
C CYS A 151 -13.37 2.61 -5.25
N ALA A 152 -14.27 3.57 -5.47
CA ALA A 152 -15.08 4.17 -4.40
C ALA A 152 -16.36 3.38 -4.07
N ALA A 153 -16.85 2.57 -5.01
CA ALA A 153 -18.05 1.76 -4.80
C ALA A 153 -17.78 0.59 -3.85
N ASP A 154 -18.79 0.20 -3.06
CA ASP A 154 -18.75 -1.04 -2.29
C ASP A 154 -19.09 -2.24 -3.18
N VAL A 155 -18.06 -2.87 -3.74
CA VAL A 155 -18.19 -4.03 -4.62
C VAL A 155 -18.80 -5.23 -3.91
N ASN A 156 -18.73 -5.30 -2.57
CA ASN A 156 -19.35 -6.40 -1.81
C ASN A 156 -20.88 -6.45 -2.02
N THR A 157 -21.53 -5.31 -2.28
CA THR A 157 -22.98 -5.20 -2.48
C THR A 157 -23.48 -5.83 -3.78
N VAL A 158 -22.60 -5.96 -4.78
CA VAL A 158 -22.91 -6.51 -6.11
C VAL A 158 -22.09 -7.76 -6.41
N CYS A 159 -21.35 -8.28 -5.43
CA CYS A 159 -20.47 -9.44 -5.61
C CYS A 159 -21.28 -10.70 -5.97
N PRO A 160 -21.03 -11.35 -7.12
CA PRO A 160 -21.68 -12.61 -7.50
C PRO A 160 -21.44 -13.70 -6.46
N SER A 161 -22.42 -14.57 -6.26
CA SER A 161 -22.44 -15.58 -5.18
C SER A 161 -21.18 -16.46 -5.11
N GLU A 162 -20.64 -16.81 -6.27
CA GLU A 162 -19.46 -17.65 -6.47
C GLU A 162 -18.14 -16.94 -6.12
N LEU A 163 -18.16 -15.62 -5.99
CA LEU A 163 -17.01 -14.79 -5.62
C LEU A 163 -17.09 -14.29 -4.17
N GLN A 164 -18.23 -14.43 -3.50
CA GLN A 164 -18.45 -13.87 -2.16
C GLN A 164 -17.57 -14.55 -1.10
N VAL A 165 -17.00 -13.72 -0.21
CA VAL A 165 -16.49 -14.14 1.09
C VAL A 165 -17.45 -13.59 2.16
N LYS A 166 -18.02 -14.50 2.96
CA LYS A 166 -18.99 -14.14 4.00
C LYS A 166 -18.33 -14.07 5.37
N GLY A 167 -18.71 -13.06 6.14
CA GLY A 167 -18.33 -12.94 7.56
C GLY A 167 -19.22 -13.78 8.47
N LEU A 168 -18.93 -13.76 9.77
CA LEU A 168 -19.68 -14.52 10.79
C LEU A 168 -21.18 -14.18 10.83
N GLY A 169 -21.55 -12.95 10.50
CA GLY A 169 -22.95 -12.50 10.42
C GLY A 169 -23.65 -12.84 9.09
N GLY A 170 -23.01 -13.60 8.19
CA GLY A 170 -23.57 -14.00 6.89
C GLY A 170 -23.49 -12.93 5.78
N GLY A 171 -23.17 -11.68 6.13
CA GLY A 171 -22.92 -10.61 5.16
C GLY A 171 -21.64 -10.81 4.35
N VAL A 172 -21.62 -10.32 3.11
CA VAL A 172 -20.44 -10.34 2.23
C VAL A 172 -19.44 -9.29 2.75
N ILE A 173 -18.24 -9.74 3.14
CA ILE A 173 -17.19 -8.88 3.70
C ILE A 173 -16.03 -8.66 2.72
N ALA A 174 -15.96 -9.47 1.67
CA ALA A 174 -15.01 -9.32 0.58
C ALA A 174 -15.49 -10.06 -0.68
N CYS A 175 -14.94 -9.71 -1.83
CA CYS A 175 -15.25 -10.29 -3.13
C CYS A 175 -13.97 -10.77 -3.81
N LYS A 176 -13.90 -12.06 -4.14
CA LYS A 176 -12.79 -12.63 -4.91
C LYS A 176 -12.78 -12.09 -6.34
N SER A 177 -11.60 -11.97 -6.93
CA SER A 177 -11.49 -11.89 -8.38
C SER A 177 -11.77 -13.26 -9.01
N ALA A 178 -12.05 -13.28 -10.31
CA ALA A 178 -12.25 -14.52 -11.05
C ALA A 178 -11.00 -15.42 -11.04
N CYS A 179 -9.79 -14.85 -11.08
CA CYS A 179 -8.56 -15.63 -10.96
C CYS A 179 -8.50 -16.37 -9.62
N LEU A 180 -8.79 -15.69 -8.51
CA LEU A 180 -8.79 -16.30 -7.18
C LEU A 180 -9.84 -17.39 -7.02
N ALA A 181 -11.03 -17.20 -7.61
CA ALA A 181 -12.13 -18.15 -7.49
C ALA A 181 -11.95 -19.37 -8.39
N PHE A 182 -11.58 -19.17 -9.66
CA PHE A 182 -11.62 -20.22 -10.68
C PHE A 182 -10.24 -20.75 -11.06
N LYS A 183 -9.17 -19.99 -10.82
CA LYS A 183 -7.78 -20.37 -11.12
C LYS A 183 -7.53 -20.78 -12.58
N GLN A 184 -8.31 -20.21 -13.52
CA GLN A 184 -8.19 -20.54 -14.94
C GLN A 184 -7.27 -19.54 -15.66
N PRO A 185 -6.46 -19.99 -16.63
CA PRO A 185 -5.47 -19.14 -17.31
C PRO A 185 -6.04 -17.84 -17.89
N GLN A 186 -7.25 -17.88 -18.46
CA GLN A 186 -7.89 -16.69 -19.03
C GLN A 186 -8.32 -15.65 -18.00
N TYR A 187 -8.51 -16.03 -16.73
CA TYR A 187 -8.80 -15.08 -15.64
C TYR A 187 -7.51 -14.60 -14.97
N CYS A 188 -6.48 -15.44 -14.94
CA CYS A 188 -5.20 -15.16 -14.29
C CYS A 188 -4.16 -14.55 -15.22
N CYS A 189 -4.47 -14.41 -16.51
CA CYS A 189 -3.54 -13.96 -17.55
C CYS A 189 -2.25 -14.79 -17.60
N THR A 190 -2.33 -16.10 -17.32
CA THR A 190 -1.20 -17.02 -17.45
C THR A 190 -1.27 -17.74 -18.79
N SER A 191 -0.12 -18.07 -19.39
CA SER A 191 -0.10 -19.02 -20.49
C SER A 191 -0.64 -20.37 -20.00
N ALA A 192 -1.48 -21.01 -20.81
CA ALA A 192 -1.94 -22.37 -20.55
C ALA A 192 -0.80 -23.39 -20.64
#